data_AF-A0A7W7RPD6-F1
#
_entry.id   AF-A0A7W7RPD6-F1
#
_cell.length_a   1.000
_cell.length_b   1.000
_cell.length_c   1.000
_cell.angle_alpha   90.00
_cell.angle_beta   90.00
_cell.angle_gamma   90.00
#
_symmetry.space_group_name_H-M   'P 1'
#
loop_
_entity.id
_entity.type
_entity.pdbx_description
1 polymer ?
#
loop_
_entity_poly.entity_id
_entity_poly.type
_entity_poly.pdbx_seq_one_letter_code
_entity_poly.pdbx_strand_id
1 'polypeptide(L)'
;MGAAHTSTTATIHIRLHVHAGAARVPTPTAEHGGIHPIPHGCIALVDIGHATHIAEHDAHLLAGALTEATHVDVVGTTEAVPAIRAAIAIALDKATK
;
A
#
# COMPACT_ATOMS: atom_id res chain seq x y z
N MET A 1 -11.61 -32.94 -10.28
CA MET A 1 -10.14 -32.74 -10.19
C MET A 1 -9.90 -31.26 -9.94
N GLY A 2 -9.75 -30.86 -8.68
CA GLY A 2 -9.53 -29.46 -8.32
C GLY A 2 -8.14 -29.04 -8.77
N ALA A 3 -8.04 -27.96 -9.55
CA ALA A 3 -6.77 -27.31 -9.78
C ALA A 3 -6.22 -26.92 -8.41
N ALA A 4 -5.08 -27.50 -8.03
CA ALA A 4 -4.29 -26.99 -6.93
C ALA A 4 -3.92 -25.55 -7.33
N HIS A 5 -4.61 -24.56 -6.76
CA HIS A 5 -4.19 -23.18 -6.83
C HIS A 5 -2.78 -23.17 -6.25
N THR A 6 -1.79 -23.10 -7.13
CA THR A 6 -0.41 -22.89 -6.73
C THR A 6 -0.43 -21.49 -6.14
N SER A 7 -0.47 -21.41 -4.81
CA SER A 7 -0.42 -20.14 -4.07
C SER A 7 0.93 -19.52 -4.36
N THR A 8 1.01 -18.81 -5.47
CA THR A 8 2.19 -18.07 -5.85
C THR A 8 2.10 -16.80 -5.05
N THR A 9 2.78 -16.77 -3.91
CA THR A 9 2.95 -15.57 -3.11
C THR A 9 3.81 -14.59 -3.90
N ALA A 10 3.22 -13.93 -4.89
CA ALA A 10 3.88 -12.88 -5.65
C ALA A 10 3.97 -11.64 -4.76
N THR A 11 5.16 -11.05 -4.68
CA THR A 11 5.34 -9.74 -4.03
C THR A 11 5.17 -8.65 -5.09
N ILE A 12 4.18 -7.80 -4.91
CA ILE A 12 3.94 -6.63 -5.75
C ILE A 12 4.56 -5.42 -5.05
N HIS A 13 5.52 -4.80 -5.72
CA HIS A 13 6.23 -3.65 -5.22
C HIS A 13 5.57 -2.36 -5.72
N ILE A 14 5.07 -1.55 -4.79
CA ILE A 14 4.45 -0.26 -5.06
C ILE A 14 5.38 0.83 -4.54
N ARG A 15 5.93 1.65 -5.44
CA ARG A 15 6.75 2.79 -5.05
C ARG A 15 5.92 4.06 -5.08
N LEU A 16 5.83 4.73 -3.93
CA LEU A 16 5.12 5.99 -3.80
C LEU A 16 6.00 7.16 -4.25
N HIS A 17 5.34 8.22 -4.72
CA HIS A 17 6.03 9.47 -5.01
C HIS A 17 6.27 10.23 -3.71
N VAL A 18 7.41 10.92 -3.62
CA VAL A 18 7.69 11.83 -2.51
C VAL A 18 7.52 13.25 -2.99
N HIS A 19 6.59 13.99 -2.38
CA HIS A 19 6.37 15.40 -2.68
C HIS A 19 6.32 16.20 -1.38
N ALA A 20 7.22 17.18 -1.23
CA ALA A 20 7.37 17.97 -0.02
C ALA A 20 7.54 17.11 1.27
N GLY A 21 8.25 15.99 1.15
CA GLY A 21 8.46 15.04 2.26
C GLY A 21 7.27 14.11 2.54
N ALA A 22 6.14 14.27 1.86
CA ALA A 22 4.97 13.40 1.99
C ALA A 22 5.02 12.26 0.97
N ALA A 23 4.70 11.04 1.39
CA ALA A 23 4.39 9.93 0.51
C ALA A 23 3.03 10.18 -0.16
N ARG A 24 2.98 10.04 -1.49
CA ARG A 24 1.81 10.32 -2.31
C ARG A 24 1.54 9.18 -3.27
N VAL A 25 0.25 8.88 -3.44
CA VAL A 25 -0.16 7.97 -4.52
C VAL A 25 0.05 8.63 -5.88
N PRO A 26 0.27 7.86 -6.96
CA PRO A 26 0.62 8.41 -8.28
C PRO A 26 -0.39 9.41 -8.83
N THR A 27 -1.69 9.15 -8.64
CA THR A 27 -2.78 9.94 -9.21
C THR A 27 -3.88 10.14 -8.15
N PRO A 28 -3.75 11.12 -7.22
CA PRO A 28 -4.64 11.25 -6.06
C PRO A 28 -6.12 11.46 -6.39
N THR A 29 -6.43 11.95 -7.60
CA THR A 29 -7.82 12.14 -8.06
C THR A 29 -8.42 10.90 -8.69
N ALA A 30 -7.62 9.85 -8.95
CA ALA A 30 -8.08 8.61 -9.54
C ALA A 30 -8.45 7.60 -8.44
N GLU A 31 -9.29 6.63 -8.81
CA GLU A 31 -9.64 5.51 -7.95
C GLU A 31 -8.36 4.81 -7.47
N HIS A 32 -8.31 4.52 -6.16
CA HIS A 32 -7.14 3.96 -5.48
C HIS A 32 -5.82 4.72 -5.74
N GLY A 33 -5.89 6.02 -6.01
CA GLY A 33 -4.70 6.80 -6.30
C GLY A 33 -4.04 6.46 -7.63
N GLY A 34 -4.78 5.83 -8.55
CA GLY A 34 -4.25 5.31 -9.81
C GLY A 34 -3.47 4.00 -9.67
N ILE A 35 -3.54 3.35 -8.50
CA ILE A 35 -2.90 2.06 -8.25
C ILE A 35 -3.90 0.95 -8.59
N HIS A 36 -3.48 -0.02 -9.40
CA HIS A 36 -4.32 -1.19 -9.66
C HIS A 36 -4.50 -2.02 -8.38
N PRO A 37 -5.72 -2.48 -8.07
CA PRO A 37 -5.96 -3.35 -6.92
C PRO A 37 -5.04 -4.56 -6.92
N ILE A 38 -4.47 -4.84 -5.76
CA ILE A 38 -3.56 -5.96 -5.54
C ILE A 38 -4.37 -7.26 -5.56
N PRO A 39 -4.00 -8.25 -6.40
CA PRO A 39 -4.72 -9.51 -6.45
C PRO A 39 -4.66 -10.28 -5.12
N HIS A 40 -5.74 -10.99 -4.82
CA HIS A 40 -5.82 -11.89 -3.67
C HIS A 40 -4.65 -12.89 -3.64
N GLY A 41 -4.09 -13.13 -2.46
CA GLY A 41 -2.95 -14.04 -2.28
C GLY A 41 -1.56 -13.40 -2.47
N CYS A 42 -1.50 -12.15 -2.91
CA CYS A 42 -0.24 -11.41 -3.09
C CYS A 42 0.21 -10.70 -1.81
N ILE A 43 1.52 -10.46 -1.71
CA ILE A 43 2.11 -9.56 -0.71
C ILE A 43 2.31 -8.20 -1.37
N ALA A 44 1.89 -7.12 -0.72
CA ALA A 44 2.22 -5.78 -1.15
C ALA A 44 3.44 -5.27 -0.37
N LEU A 45 4.47 -4.83 -1.10
CA LEU A 45 5.61 -4.11 -0.54
C LEU A 45 5.47 -2.64 -0.94
N VAL A 46 5.23 -1.75 0.03
CA VAL A 46 5.07 -0.32 -0.19
C VAL A 46 6.40 0.38 0.11
N ASP A 47 7.05 0.91 -0.93
CA ASP A 47 8.26 1.73 -0.81
C ASP A 47 7.88 3.22 -0.74
N ILE A 48 8.16 3.81 0.41
CA ILE A 48 7.91 5.24 0.70
C ILE A 48 9.13 6.12 0.40
N GLY A 49 10.25 5.52 -0.02
CA GLY A 49 11.52 6.20 -0.25
C GLY A 49 11.98 7.00 0.97
N HIS A 50 12.19 8.30 0.77
CA HIS A 50 12.62 9.24 1.80
C HIS A 50 11.46 10.04 2.42
N ALA A 51 10.21 9.60 2.26
CA ALA A 51 9.06 10.27 2.86
C ALA A 51 9.11 10.22 4.40
N THR A 52 8.65 11.29 5.03
CA THR A 52 8.60 11.45 6.50
C THR A 52 7.18 11.36 7.05
N HIS A 53 6.17 11.45 6.18
CA HIS A 53 4.76 11.29 6.54
C HIS A 53 3.93 10.87 5.32
N ILE A 54 2.69 10.45 5.54
CA ILE A 54 1.67 10.21 4.52
C ILE A 54 0.39 10.96 4.93
N ALA A 55 -0.28 11.60 3.98
CA ALA A 55 -1.56 12.23 4.27
C ALA A 55 -2.67 11.18 4.42
N GLU A 56 -3.66 11.43 5.28
CA GLU A 56 -4.76 10.48 5.53
C GLU A 56 -5.50 10.12 4.23
N HIS A 57 -5.69 11.09 3.34
CA HIS A 57 -6.34 10.86 2.04
C HIS A 57 -5.55 9.90 1.15
N ASP A 58 -4.24 10.13 0.99
CA ASP A 58 -3.34 9.24 0.22
C ASP A 58 -3.30 7.83 0.85
N ALA A 59 -3.30 7.73 2.18
CA ALA A 59 -3.34 6.46 2.89
C ALA A 59 -4.64 5.68 2.63
N HIS A 60 -5.80 6.34 2.58
CA HIS A 60 -7.07 5.70 2.24
C HIS A 60 -7.11 5.21 0.80
N LEU A 61 -6.63 6.02 -0.16
CA LEU A 61 -6.57 5.63 -1.57
C LEU A 61 -5.68 4.40 -1.75
N LEU A 62 -4.50 4.40 -1.12
CA LEU A 62 -3.60 3.27 -1.12
C LEU A 62 -4.25 2.04 -0.47
N ALA A 63 -4.88 2.19 0.69
CA ALA A 63 -5.53 1.10 1.39
C ALA A 63 -6.59 0.40 0.51
N GLY A 64 -7.38 1.15 -0.26
CA GLY A 64 -8.36 0.57 -1.19
C GLY A 64 -7.73 -0.34 -2.26
N ALA A 65 -6.53 -0.01 -2.77
CA ALA A 65 -5.80 -0.92 -3.66
C ALA A 65 -5.24 -2.16 -2.93
N LEU A 66 -5.03 -2.06 -1.62
CA LEU A 66 -4.35 -3.09 -0.82
C LEU A 66 -5.31 -4.05 -0.11
N THR A 67 -6.62 -3.82 -0.13
CA THR A 67 -7.63 -4.56 0.65
C THR A 67 -7.55 -6.08 0.50
N GLU A 68 -7.21 -6.58 -0.69
CA GLU A 68 -7.15 -8.01 -1.00
C GLU A 68 -5.75 -8.62 -0.79
N ALA A 69 -4.74 -7.80 -0.44
CA ALA A 69 -3.40 -8.29 -0.18
C ALA A 69 -3.37 -9.14 1.10
N THR A 70 -2.69 -10.29 1.04
CA THR A 70 -2.56 -11.19 2.21
C THR A 70 -1.59 -10.66 3.25
N HIS A 71 -0.64 -9.84 2.81
CA HIS A 71 0.30 -9.15 3.69
C HIS A 71 0.70 -7.82 3.07
N VAL A 72 0.88 -6.81 3.92
CA VAL A 72 1.38 -5.49 3.52
C VAL A 72 2.60 -5.16 4.36
N ASP A 73 3.72 -4.94 3.70
CA ASP A 73 4.95 -4.45 4.32
C ASP A 73 5.28 -3.04 3.81
N VAL A 74 5.94 -2.24 4.63
CA VAL A 74 6.29 -0.86 4.32
C VAL A 74 7.78 -0.67 4.55
N VAL A 75 8.47 -0.25 3.48
CA VAL A 75 9.92 -0.02 3.48
C VAL A 75 10.23 1.41 3.07
N GLY A 76 11.37 1.91 3.53
CA GLY A 76 11.84 3.25 3.23
C GLY A 76 13.20 3.50 3.87
N THR A 77 13.74 4.69 3.65
CA THR A 77 15.06 5.09 4.15
C THR A 77 14.98 6.05 5.35
N THR A 78 13.80 6.24 5.93
CA THR A 78 13.55 7.20 7.01
C THR A 78 13.10 6.52 8.30
N GLU A 79 13.34 7.18 9.43
CA GLU A 79 12.81 6.78 10.74
C GLU A 79 11.27 6.86 10.81
N ALA A 80 10.60 7.42 9.80
CA ALA A 80 9.15 7.56 9.74
C ALA A 80 8.42 6.30 9.25
N VAL A 81 9.15 5.29 8.77
CA VAL A 81 8.57 4.02 8.29
C VAL A 81 7.56 3.42 9.28
N PRO A 82 7.84 3.31 10.60
CA PRO A 82 6.87 2.76 11.55
C PRO A 82 5.57 3.58 11.64
N ALA A 83 5.67 4.91 11.58
CA ALA A 83 4.51 5.81 11.67
C ALA A 83 3.64 5.74 10.40
N ILE A 84 4.28 5.72 9.21
CA ILE A 84 3.55 5.58 7.94
C ILE A 84 2.92 4.18 7.82
N ARG A 85 3.63 3.13 8.26
CA ARG A 85 3.06 1.78 8.35
C ARG A 85 1.81 1.74 9.22
N ALA A 86 1.85 2.38 10.38
CA ALA A 86 0.68 2.47 11.26
C ALA A 86 -0.49 3.22 10.59
N ALA A 87 -0.22 4.33 9.89
CA ALA A 87 -1.24 5.07 9.16
C ALA A 87 -1.92 4.24 8.05
N ILE A 88 -1.13 3.46 7.29
CA ILE A 88 -1.65 2.55 6.26
C ILE A 88 -2.47 1.43 6.90
N ALA A 89 -2.00 0.84 8.01
CA ALA A 89 -2.73 -0.21 8.71
C ALA A 89 -4.09 0.27 9.25
N ILE A 90 -4.16 1.50 9.77
CA ILE A 90 -5.43 2.12 10.19
C ILE A 90 -6.36 2.33 9.00
N ALA A 91 -5.84 2.81 7.87
CA ALA A 91 -6.63 3.01 6.66
C ALA A 91 -7.17 1.67 6.10
N LEU A 92 -6.37 0.60 6.17
CA LEU A 92 -6.78 -0.76 5.80
C LEU A 92 -7.91 -1.29 6.69
N ASP A 93 -7.80 -1.16 8.02
CA ASP A 93 -8.86 -1.56 8.94
C ASP A 93 -10.18 -0.84 8.62
N LYS A 94 -10.12 0.46 8.30
CA LYS A 94 -11.28 1.25 7.87
C LYS A 94 -11.86 0.80 6.52
N ALA A 95 -11.01 0.37 5.58
CA ALA A 95 -11.45 -0.06 4.24
C ALA A 95 -12.10 -1.46 4.23
N THR A 96 -11.78 -2.29 5.23
CA THR A 96 -12.31 -3.67 5.35
C THR A 96 -13.61 -3.80 6.17
N LYS A 97 -14.08 -2.70 6.79
CA LYS A 97 -15.29 -2.65 7.62
C LYS A 97 -16.44 -1.97 6.88
#